data_AF-A0A453KFE7-F1
#
_entry.id   AF-A0A453KFE7-F1
#
_cell.length_a   1.000
_cell.length_b   1.000
_cell.length_c   1.000
_cell.angle_alpha   90.00
_cell.angle_beta   90.00
_cell.angle_gamma   90.00
#
_symmetry.space_group_name_H-M   'P 1'
#
loop_
_entity.id
_entity.type
_entity.pdbx_description
1 polymer ?
#
loop_
_entity_poly.entity_id
_entity_poly.type
_entity_poly.pdbx_seq_one_letter_code
_entity_poly.pdbx_strand_id
1 'polypeptide(L)'
;MLAAPINPSDINRVQGVYPVRPPLPAAVAGYEGVAQVHAVGPAVTRPLSPGDWVIPSPPSFGTWQTYIVKPEDVWHKVRDDVPVEYAATVTVNPLTALRMLQDFVKLKPGDAVVQNGSTSIVGQCVIQLAKVQGIRTINIIRDR
;
A
#
# COMPACT_ATOMS: atom_id res chain seq x y z
N MET A 1 9.27 4.10 11.93
CA MET A 1 9.03 3.44 10.64
C MET A 1 10.15 2.43 10.41
N LEU A 2 9.84 1.22 9.96
CA LEU A 2 10.84 0.21 9.61
C LEU A 2 11.23 0.32 8.13
N ALA A 3 10.23 0.45 7.25
CA ALA A 3 10.41 0.70 5.83
C ALA A 3 9.21 1.44 5.25
N ALA A 4 9.43 2.28 4.24
CA ALA A 4 8.40 2.98 3.51
C ALA A 4 8.79 3.05 2.03
N PRO A 5 7.99 2.51 1.10
CA PRO A 5 8.30 2.53 -0.32
C PRO A 5 8.13 3.94 -0.90
N ILE A 6 8.61 4.07 -2.13
CA ILE A 6 8.37 5.24 -2.98
C ILE A 6 7.44 4.82 -4.10
N ASN A 7 6.19 5.31 -4.07
CA ASN A 7 5.22 5.10 -5.14
C ASN A 7 5.19 6.30 -6.10
N PRO A 8 4.76 6.12 -7.37
CA PRO A 8 4.59 7.24 -8.31
C PRO A 8 3.68 8.36 -7.78
N SER A 9 2.67 8.03 -6.98
CA SER A 9 1.78 9.00 -6.32
C SER A 9 2.51 9.89 -5.32
N ASP A 10 3.50 9.36 -4.59
CA ASP A 10 4.32 10.14 -3.67
C ASP A 10 5.12 11.21 -4.44
N ILE A 11 5.74 10.81 -5.56
CA ILE A 11 6.49 11.72 -6.44
C ILE A 11 5.59 12.81 -7.02
N ASN A 12 4.45 12.43 -7.60
CA ASN A 12 3.49 13.38 -8.17
C ASN A 12 3.00 14.39 -7.13
N ARG A 13 2.92 13.98 -5.86
CA ARG A 13 2.48 14.83 -4.76
C ARG A 13 3.58 15.78 -4.31
N VAL A 14 4.83 15.32 -4.22
CA VAL A 14 6.00 16.17 -3.99
C VAL A 14 6.15 17.22 -5.10
N GLN A 15 5.87 16.85 -6.35
CA GLN A 15 5.84 17.76 -7.50
C GLN A 15 4.66 18.76 -7.48
N GLY A 16 3.68 18.59 -6.59
CA GLY A 16 2.48 19.43 -6.52
C GLY A 16 1.44 19.17 -7.62
N VAL A 17 1.60 18.14 -8.43
CA VAL A 17 0.68 17.80 -9.54
C VAL A 17 -0.40 16.79 -9.13
N TYR A 18 -0.27 16.15 -7.96
CA TYR A 18 -1.31 15.26 -7.44
C TYR A 18 -2.52 16.05 -6.90
N PRO A 19 -3.77 15.56 -7.05
CA PRO A 19 -4.96 16.29 -6.63
C PRO A 19 -5.03 16.56 -5.12
N VAL A 20 -4.59 15.59 -4.31
CA VAL A 20 -4.58 15.72 -2.85
C VAL A 20 -3.22 16.23 -2.40
N ARG A 21 -3.22 17.47 -1.87
CA ARG A 21 -2.01 18.20 -1.48
C ARG A 21 -2.02 18.46 0.03
N PRO A 22 -1.05 17.92 0.78
CA PRO A 22 -0.92 18.23 2.20
C PRO A 22 -0.46 19.70 2.37
N PRO A 23 -0.84 20.36 3.48
CA PRO A 23 -0.46 21.74 3.74
C PRO A 23 1.04 21.88 3.95
N LEU A 24 1.66 22.80 3.22
CA LEU A 24 3.08 23.14 3.31
C LEU A 24 3.33 24.25 4.36
N PRO A 25 4.51 24.32 5.00
CA PRO A 25 5.71 23.49 4.77
C PRO A 25 5.77 22.21 5.64
N ALA A 26 4.84 22.01 6.56
CA ALA A 26 4.91 20.92 7.55
C ALA A 26 4.64 19.52 6.97
N ALA A 27 4.33 19.40 5.68
CA ALA A 27 4.03 18.11 5.06
C ALA A 27 5.28 17.22 4.94
N VAL A 28 5.20 16.03 5.52
CA VAL A 28 6.15 14.94 5.29
C VAL A 28 5.62 14.05 4.17
N ALA A 29 6.50 13.67 3.23
CA ALA A 29 6.16 12.80 2.11
C ALA A 29 6.03 11.31 2.53
N GLY A 30 5.65 10.47 1.57
CA GLY A 30 5.35 9.06 1.79
C GLY A 30 3.91 8.83 2.23
N TYR A 31 3.31 7.76 1.69
CA TYR A 31 1.90 7.44 1.86
C TYR A 31 1.65 6.02 2.42
N GLU A 32 2.63 5.14 2.28
CA GLU A 32 2.57 3.73 2.67
C GLU A 32 3.86 3.35 3.42
N GLY A 33 3.82 2.27 4.18
CA GLY A 33 4.97 1.67 4.84
C GLY A 33 4.59 0.71 5.95
N VAL A 34 5.61 0.16 6.60
CA VAL A 34 5.47 -0.65 7.81
C VAL A 34 6.27 -0.01 8.94
N ALA A 35 5.70 -0.03 10.12
CA ALA A 35 6.29 0.49 11.34
C ALA A 35 6.23 -0.55 12.45
N GLN A 36 7.08 -0.37 13.45
CA GLN A 36 6.94 -1.04 14.73
C GLN A 36 6.35 -0.05 15.73
N VAL A 37 5.37 -0.48 16.51
CA VAL A 37 4.82 0.33 17.61
C VAL A 37 5.93 0.57 18.63
N HIS A 38 6.25 1.84 18.87
CA HIS A 38 7.24 2.24 19.87
C HIS A 38 6.61 2.45 21.25
N ALA A 39 5.46 3.13 21.28
CA ALA A 39 4.70 3.42 22.49
C ALA A 39 3.21 3.54 22.13
N VAL A 40 2.35 3.34 23.12
CA VAL A 40 0.89 3.54 23.01
C VAL A 40 0.44 4.57 24.03
N GLY A 41 -0.48 5.46 23.63
CA GLY A 41 -1.05 6.46 24.52
C GLY A 41 -2.05 5.85 25.51
N PRO A 42 -2.33 6.50 26.65
CA PRO A 42 -3.21 5.97 27.70
C PRO A 42 -4.67 5.83 27.26
N ALA A 43 -5.08 6.53 26.20
CA ALA A 43 -6.44 6.48 25.64
C ALA A 43 -6.60 5.46 24.49
N VAL A 44 -5.53 4.74 24.12
CA VAL A 44 -5.59 3.68 23.10
C VAL A 44 -6.39 2.50 23.65
N THR A 45 -7.41 2.07 22.90
CA THR A 45 -8.31 0.97 23.28
C THR A 45 -8.10 -0.29 22.43
N ARG A 46 -7.49 -0.15 21.25
CA ARG A 46 -7.14 -1.25 20.35
C ARG A 46 -5.97 -2.07 20.93
N PRO A 47 -5.90 -3.37 20.61
CA PRO A 47 -4.85 -4.26 21.10
C PRO A 47 -3.53 -4.04 20.31
N LEU A 48 -2.93 -2.86 20.50
CA LEU A 48 -1.60 -2.51 19.98
C LEU A 48 -0.63 -2.48 21.16
N SER A 49 0.55 -3.07 20.98
CA SER A 49 1.60 -3.10 22.01
C SER A 49 2.95 -2.75 21.42
N PRO A 50 3.86 -2.13 22.20
CA PRO A 50 5.25 -1.94 21.76
C PRO A 50 5.85 -3.23 21.20
N GLY A 51 6.50 -3.13 20.04
CA GLY A 51 7.03 -4.28 19.31
C GLY A 51 6.15 -4.78 18.16
N ASP A 52 4.84 -4.52 18.20
CA ASP A 52 3.91 -4.92 17.13
C ASP A 52 4.25 -4.26 15.80
N TRP A 53 4.23 -5.02 14.71
CA TRP A 53 4.30 -4.47 13.37
C TRP A 53 2.93 -3.93 12.95
N VAL A 54 2.92 -2.73 12.38
CA VAL A 54 1.72 -2.04 11.93
C VAL A 54 1.92 -1.37 10.58
N ILE A 55 0.86 -1.30 9.80
CA ILE A 55 0.77 -0.56 8.52
C ILE A 55 -0.33 0.51 8.63
N PRO A 56 -0.18 1.67 7.96
CA PRO A 56 -1.25 2.65 7.86
C PRO A 56 -2.31 2.17 6.85
N SER A 57 -3.54 2.00 7.31
CA SER A 57 -4.69 1.65 6.47
C SER A 57 -5.96 2.39 6.98
N PRO A 58 -6.58 3.27 6.19
CA PRO A 58 -6.19 3.65 4.84
C PRO A 58 -4.79 4.28 4.82
N PRO A 59 -4.06 4.18 3.68
CA PRO A 59 -2.75 4.79 3.53
C PRO A 59 -2.75 6.26 3.97
N SER A 60 -1.70 6.67 4.68
CA SER A 60 -1.65 7.94 5.39
C SER A 60 -0.33 8.66 5.16
N PHE A 61 -0.39 9.97 5.06
CA PHE A 61 0.77 10.81 4.80
C PHE A 61 1.81 10.77 5.92
N GLY A 62 3.06 10.98 5.51
CA GLY A 62 4.19 11.19 6.38
C GLY A 62 4.89 9.90 6.76
N THR A 63 4.94 8.89 5.90
CA THR A 63 5.65 7.64 6.23
C THR A 63 7.16 7.73 6.01
N TRP A 64 7.67 8.77 5.32
CA TRP A 64 9.11 9.00 5.13
C TRP A 64 9.73 9.78 6.30
N GLN A 65 9.61 9.23 7.51
CA GLN A 65 10.22 9.74 8.73
C GLN A 65 10.54 8.59 9.70
N THR A 66 11.37 8.85 10.71
CA THR A 66 11.77 7.82 11.68
C THR A 66 10.66 7.48 12.68
N TYR A 67 9.88 8.46 13.12
CA TYR A 67 8.78 8.30 14.08
C TYR A 67 7.54 9.05 13.62
N ILE A 68 6.37 8.52 13.97
CA ILE A 68 5.09 9.11 13.61
C ILE A 68 4.08 8.83 14.72
N VAL A 69 3.28 9.84 15.06
CA VAL A 69 2.19 9.72 16.02
C VAL A 69 0.89 9.98 15.27
N LYS A 70 -0.02 9.01 15.30
CA LYS A 70 -1.37 9.10 14.72
C LYS A 70 -2.37 8.38 15.61
N PRO A 71 -3.67 8.70 15.49
CA PRO A 71 -4.73 7.97 16.16
C PRO A 71 -4.68 6.46 15.88
N GLU A 72 -5.19 5.67 16.82
CA GLU A 72 -5.08 4.20 16.81
C GLU A 72 -5.80 3.52 15.62
N ASP A 73 -6.80 4.19 15.04
CA ASP A 73 -7.62 3.71 13.92
C ASP A 73 -6.87 3.71 12.57
N VAL A 74 -5.79 4.49 12.46
CA VAL A 74 -4.91 4.48 11.28
C VAL A 74 -4.09 3.19 11.21
N TRP A 75 -3.79 2.58 12.36
CA TRP A 75 -2.82 1.50 12.45
C TRP A 75 -3.50 0.12 12.42
N HIS A 76 -3.09 -0.69 11.44
CA HIS A 76 -3.48 -2.08 11.34
C HIS A 76 -2.30 -2.97 11.71
N LYS A 77 -2.47 -3.81 12.72
CA LYS A 77 -1.48 -4.83 13.10
C LYS A 77 -1.31 -5.83 11.98
N VAL A 78 -0.06 -6.15 11.66
CA VAL A 78 0.33 -7.15 10.67
C VAL A 78 1.27 -8.18 11.29
N ARG A 79 1.48 -9.27 10.55
CA ARG A 79 2.48 -10.26 10.92
C ARG A 79 3.88 -9.69 10.74
N ASP A 80 4.78 -10.07 11.62
CA ASP A 80 6.20 -9.74 11.64
C ASP A 80 7.08 -10.89 11.13
N ASP A 81 6.47 -12.00 10.69
CA ASP A 81 7.13 -13.17 10.13
C ASP A 81 7.24 -13.15 8.59
N VAL A 82 7.06 -11.97 7.99
CA VAL A 82 7.21 -11.73 6.56
C VAL A 82 8.38 -10.76 6.31
N PRO A 83 9.02 -10.80 5.13
CA PRO A 83 9.98 -9.79 4.74
C PRO A 83 9.41 -8.38 4.89
N VAL A 84 10.20 -7.47 5.46
CA VAL A 84 9.79 -6.10 5.77
C VAL A 84 9.33 -5.35 4.50
N GLU A 85 9.93 -5.68 3.35
CA GLU A 85 9.61 -5.13 2.04
C GLU A 85 8.18 -5.48 1.60
N TYR A 86 7.70 -6.68 1.93
CA TYR A 86 6.34 -7.11 1.61
C TYR A 86 5.33 -6.44 2.53
N ALA A 87 5.61 -6.38 3.83
CA ALA A 87 4.77 -5.64 4.77
C ALA A 87 4.68 -4.15 4.41
N ALA A 88 5.79 -3.56 3.93
CA ALA A 88 5.87 -2.15 3.58
C ALA A 88 5.10 -1.79 2.30
N THR A 89 4.70 -2.73 1.45
CA THR A 89 4.14 -2.46 0.11
C THR A 89 2.72 -2.98 -0.08
N VAL A 90 2.08 -3.47 0.99
CA VAL A 90 0.81 -4.21 0.91
C VAL A 90 -0.44 -3.33 0.74
N THR A 91 -0.43 -2.08 1.24
CA THR A 91 -1.64 -1.24 1.34
C THR A 91 -1.95 -0.46 0.08
N VAL A 92 -1.00 -0.28 -0.84
CA VAL A 92 -1.21 0.45 -2.09
C VAL A 92 -1.30 -0.50 -3.27
N ASN A 93 -0.18 -1.10 -3.70
CA ASN A 93 -0.15 -1.78 -5.00
C ASN A 93 -0.97 -3.09 -5.03
N PRO A 94 -0.84 -4.03 -4.05
CA PRO A 94 -1.65 -5.23 -4.01
C PRO A 94 -3.13 -4.96 -3.79
N LEU A 95 -3.48 -4.04 -2.88
CA LEU A 95 -4.88 -3.66 -2.67
C LEU A 95 -5.48 -3.00 -3.92
N THR A 96 -4.75 -2.13 -4.62
CA THR A 96 -5.23 -1.55 -5.88
C THR A 96 -5.52 -2.63 -6.91
N ALA A 97 -4.60 -3.58 -7.10
CA ALA A 97 -4.79 -4.71 -8.01
C ALA A 97 -6.00 -5.57 -7.62
N LEU A 98 -6.17 -5.85 -6.32
CA LEU A 98 -7.28 -6.65 -5.80
C LEU A 98 -8.63 -5.96 -6.04
N ARG A 99 -8.73 -4.66 -5.74
CA ARG A 99 -9.95 -3.87 -5.94
C ARG A 99 -10.32 -3.76 -7.42
N MET A 100 -9.34 -3.56 -8.31
CA MET A 100 -9.58 -3.58 -9.76
C MET A 100 -10.17 -4.90 -10.25
N LEU A 101 -9.72 -6.04 -9.71
CA LEU A 101 -10.21 -7.37 -10.10
C LEU A 101 -11.59 -7.70 -9.51
N GLN A 102 -11.96 -7.14 -8.36
CA GLN A 102 -13.14 -7.57 -7.59
C GLN A 102 -14.32 -6.60 -7.65
N ASP A 103 -14.06 -5.30 -7.82
CA ASP A 103 -15.07 -4.29 -7.49
C ASP A 103 -15.78 -3.68 -8.72
N PHE A 104 -15.30 -3.95 -9.93
CA PHE A 104 -15.85 -3.37 -11.17
C PHE A 104 -16.70 -4.34 -11.98
N VAL A 105 -16.20 -5.55 -12.23
CA VAL A 105 -16.88 -6.59 -13.00
C VAL A 105 -16.73 -7.91 -12.27
N LYS A 106 -17.82 -8.69 -12.23
CA LYS A 106 -17.79 -10.02 -11.61
C LYS A 106 -17.09 -11.02 -12.54
N LEU A 107 -15.79 -11.23 -12.30
CA LEU A 107 -14.98 -12.22 -13.00
C LEU A 107 -15.18 -13.62 -12.41
N LYS A 108 -15.10 -14.63 -13.28
CA LYS A 108 -15.15 -16.06 -12.94
C LYS A 108 -13.87 -16.75 -13.43
N PRO A 109 -13.50 -17.91 -12.84
CA PRO A 109 -12.43 -18.73 -13.38
C PRO A 109 -12.66 -19.03 -14.88
N GLY A 110 -11.63 -18.86 -15.70
CA GLY A 110 -11.69 -18.99 -17.16
C GLY A 110 -11.91 -17.66 -17.90
N ASP A 111 -12.40 -16.61 -17.24
CA ASP A 111 -12.48 -15.27 -17.83
C ASP A 111 -11.08 -14.72 -18.11
N ALA A 112 -11.02 -13.62 -18.85
CA ALA A 112 -9.78 -12.95 -19.19
C ALA A 112 -9.83 -11.45 -18.88
N VAL A 113 -8.70 -10.91 -18.42
CA VAL A 113 -8.47 -9.46 -18.28
C VAL A 113 -7.28 -9.06 -19.12
N VAL A 114 -7.34 -7.86 -19.69
CA VAL A 114 -6.21 -7.22 -20.38
C VAL A 114 -5.73 -6.05 -19.54
N GLN A 115 -4.41 -5.89 -19.43
CA GLN A 115 -3.80 -4.73 -18.78
C GLN A 115 -2.60 -4.20 -19.55
N ASN A 116 -2.28 -2.93 -19.34
CA ASN A 116 -1.02 -2.31 -19.73
C ASN A 116 -0.12 -2.11 -18.52
N GLY A 117 1.12 -1.65 -18.74
CA GLY A 117 2.06 -1.38 -17.64
C GLY A 117 2.39 -2.62 -16.82
N SER A 118 2.35 -3.81 -17.42
CA SER A 118 2.35 -5.10 -16.70
C SER A 118 3.64 -5.38 -15.92
N THR A 119 4.72 -4.66 -16.19
CA THR A 119 5.98 -4.75 -15.43
C THR A 119 5.98 -3.90 -14.15
N SER A 120 4.97 -3.04 -13.93
CA SER A 120 4.80 -2.28 -12.69
C SER A 120 4.41 -3.20 -11.52
N ILE A 121 4.56 -2.73 -10.28
CA ILE A 121 4.18 -3.52 -9.10
C ILE A 121 2.67 -3.83 -9.11
N VAL A 122 1.82 -2.85 -9.41
CA VAL A 122 0.37 -3.11 -9.57
C VAL A 122 0.12 -4.16 -10.64
N GLY A 123 0.78 -4.04 -11.81
CA GLY A 123 0.60 -4.98 -12.91
C GLY A 123 1.05 -6.42 -12.55
N GLN A 124 2.15 -6.55 -11.83
CA GLN A 124 2.59 -7.84 -11.30
C GLN A 124 1.64 -8.40 -10.24
N CYS A 125 1.07 -7.57 -9.37
CA CYS A 125 0.03 -7.98 -8.43
C CYS A 125 -1.24 -8.45 -9.14
N VAL A 126 -1.67 -7.76 -10.22
CA VAL A 126 -2.81 -8.20 -11.05
C VAL A 126 -2.55 -9.60 -11.61
N ILE A 127 -1.36 -9.86 -12.16
CA ILE A 127 -0.99 -11.18 -12.71
C ILE A 127 -1.09 -12.27 -11.63
N GLN A 128 -0.50 -12.02 -10.47
CA GLN A 128 -0.48 -12.99 -9.38
C GLN A 128 -1.88 -13.26 -8.81
N LEU A 129 -2.65 -12.21 -8.54
CA LEU A 129 -4.00 -12.32 -7.99
C LEU A 129 -4.98 -12.94 -8.99
N ALA A 130 -4.89 -12.56 -10.28
CA ALA A 130 -5.71 -13.17 -11.34
C ALA A 130 -5.41 -14.67 -11.46
N LYS A 131 -4.13 -15.07 -11.41
CA LYS A 131 -3.74 -16.50 -11.42
C LYS A 131 -4.34 -17.27 -10.26
N VAL A 132 -4.31 -16.71 -9.03
CA VAL A 132 -4.94 -17.33 -7.85
C VAL A 132 -6.45 -17.48 -8.03
N GLN A 133 -7.10 -16.55 -8.73
CA GLN A 133 -8.55 -16.56 -9.00
C GLN A 133 -8.94 -17.37 -10.26
N GLY A 134 -7.98 -17.99 -10.96
CA GLY A 134 -8.24 -18.74 -12.19
C GLY A 134 -8.59 -17.85 -13.40
N ILE A 135 -8.24 -16.56 -13.35
CA ILE A 135 -8.48 -15.59 -14.43
C ILE A 135 -7.24 -15.52 -15.33
N ARG A 136 -7.45 -15.53 -16.64
CA ARG A 136 -6.38 -15.39 -17.64
C ARG A 136 -5.99 -13.92 -17.80
N THR A 137 -4.71 -13.64 -18.01
CA THR A 137 -4.22 -12.26 -18.18
C THR A 137 -3.54 -12.07 -19.53
N ILE A 138 -3.93 -11.02 -20.24
CA ILE A 138 -3.21 -10.49 -21.41
C ILE A 138 -2.41 -9.27 -20.92
N ASN A 139 -1.08 -9.38 -20.97
CA ASN A 139 -0.17 -8.45 -20.30
C ASN A 139 0.62 -7.65 -21.33
N ILE A 140 0.22 -6.41 -21.57
CA ILE A 140 0.93 -5.50 -22.48
C ILE A 140 2.14 -4.91 -21.74
N ILE A 141 3.31 -4.98 -22.38
CA ILE A 141 4.57 -4.39 -21.92
C ILE A 141 5.08 -3.41 -22.97
N ARG A 142 5.99 -2.52 -22.56
CA ARG A 142 6.67 -1.61 -23.49
C ARG A 142 7.74 -2.37 -24.27
N ASP A 143 7.86 -2.04 -25.55
CA ASP A 143 9.06 -2.35 -26.32
C ASP A 143 10.21 -1.50 -25.77
N ARG A 144 11.40 -2.08 -25.61
CA ARG A 144 12.54 -1.41 -24.96
C ARG A 144 13.51 -0.86 -26.00
#